data_AF-A0A127SUP5-F1
#
_entry.id   AF-A0A127SUP5-F1
#
_cell.length_a   1.000
_cell.length_b   1.000
_cell.length_c   1.000
_cell.angle_alpha   90.00
_cell.angle_beta   90.00
_cell.angle_gamma   90.00
#
_symmetry.space_group_name_H-M   'P 1'
#
loop_
_entity.id
_entity.type
_entity.pdbx_description
1 polymer ?
#
loop_
_entity_poly.entity_id
_entity_poly.type
_entity_poly.pdbx_seq_one_letter_code
_entity_poly.pdbx_strand_id
1 'polypeptide(L)'
;TSDKNGDKYIPQPYCLIEIPGSFHKKIDEFRKEINNINIQMIKFSLFGETILEWNDKDIEHYHAQRMAMDSMLCRFKATYPAERIDSVRHLLEDKERQMCQIVQILEQQQAINDKIPRQVPVIAQKSVQEQPKKPKRKGFLGIFGKKEEAKPTVTTTMHRSFNRNMRTEQQAQSRRLSVHADSLAARNAELNRQLQGLVVQIDGKVQTDLQKREAEITAMRERSFIQIGGLTGFVILLLVISYIIIHRNANRIKRYKQETADLIERLQQMAKRNEALIASRKKAVHTITHELRTPLTAITGYAGLMRKDCNTDKTGTYIRNIQESSDRMREMLNTLLNFFRLDNGKEQPNFSACRISAITHTLETEFMPI
;
A
#
# COMPACT_ATOMS: atom_id res chain seq x y z
N THR A 1 -20.21 -40.53 -22.64
CA THR A 1 -20.79 -39.25 -23.09
C THR A 1 -20.92 -38.34 -21.87
N SER A 2 -20.16 -37.24 -21.91
CA SER A 2 -20.24 -36.01 -21.11
C SER A 2 -20.15 -36.07 -19.59
N ASP A 3 -18.89 -35.96 -19.14
CA ASP A 3 -18.36 -34.89 -18.28
C ASP A 3 -19.32 -33.70 -18.02
N LYS A 4 -19.51 -33.35 -16.73
CA LYS A 4 -20.10 -32.10 -16.25
C LYS A 4 -19.26 -31.53 -15.10
N ASN A 5 -18.03 -31.12 -15.40
CA ASN A 5 -17.47 -29.86 -14.89
C ASN A 5 -18.46 -28.72 -15.25
N GLY A 6 -18.79 -27.74 -14.42
CA GLY A 6 -17.98 -27.03 -13.45
C GLY A 6 -18.02 -25.57 -13.88
N ASP A 7 -18.85 -24.74 -13.24
CA ASP A 7 -18.73 -23.27 -13.27
C ASP A 7 -19.58 -22.67 -12.15
N LYS A 8 -19.02 -22.73 -10.93
CA LYS A 8 -19.47 -21.94 -9.80
C LYS A 8 -18.80 -20.57 -9.95
N TYR A 9 -19.56 -19.58 -10.41
CA TYR A 9 -19.16 -18.17 -10.37
C TYR A 9 -18.86 -17.76 -8.92
N ILE A 10 -17.58 -17.68 -8.59
CA ILE A 10 -17.07 -17.00 -7.39
C ILE A 10 -16.74 -15.57 -7.83
N PRO A 11 -17.42 -14.53 -7.32
CA PRO A 11 -16.96 -13.16 -7.56
C PRO A 11 -15.67 -12.94 -6.73
N GLN A 12 -14.56 -12.81 -7.44
CA GLN A 12 -13.29 -12.32 -6.88
C GLN A 12 -13.48 -10.91 -6.30
N PRO A 13 -13.12 -10.63 -5.04
CA PRO A 13 -13.16 -9.29 -4.46
C PRO A 13 -11.78 -8.64 -4.55
N TYR A 14 -11.19 -8.54 -5.74
CA TYR A 14 -9.91 -7.83 -5.92
C TYR A 14 -9.86 -7.15 -7.29
N CYS A 15 -10.44 -5.96 -7.40
CA CYS A 15 -10.00 -4.96 -8.37
C CYS A 15 -10.58 -3.58 -8.03
N LEU A 16 -9.83 -2.55 -8.41
CA LEU A 16 -10.11 -1.10 -8.30
C LEU A 16 -9.74 -0.44 -6.97
N ILE A 17 -8.48 -0.63 -6.56
CA ILE A 17 -7.70 0.46 -5.95
C ILE A 17 -6.94 1.15 -7.10
N GLU A 18 -7.65 1.82 -7.99
CA GLU A 18 -7.03 2.62 -9.07
C GLU A 18 -7.74 3.95 -9.30
N ILE A 19 -8.17 4.66 -8.25
CA ILE A 19 -8.58 6.06 -8.49
C ILE A 19 -8.16 7.08 -7.41
N PRO A 20 -6.84 7.27 -7.18
CA PRO A 20 -6.35 8.59 -6.80
C PRO A 20 -6.11 9.46 -8.05
N GLY A 21 -5.61 8.85 -9.13
CA GLY A 21 -5.12 9.55 -10.32
C GLY A 21 -6.20 10.10 -11.24
N SER A 22 -7.30 9.39 -11.49
CA SER A 22 -8.32 9.88 -12.43
C SER A 22 -9.13 11.05 -11.87
N PHE A 23 -9.34 11.10 -10.54
CA PHE A 23 -10.02 12.23 -9.89
C PHE A 23 -9.11 13.45 -9.76
N HIS A 24 -7.85 13.29 -9.37
CA HIS A 24 -6.86 14.38 -9.39
C HIS A 24 -6.69 14.94 -10.80
N LYS A 25 -6.62 14.08 -11.81
CA LYS A 25 -6.57 14.48 -13.22
C LYS A 25 -7.83 15.25 -13.62
N LYS A 26 -9.01 14.81 -13.18
CA LYS A 26 -10.28 15.49 -13.45
C LYS A 26 -10.36 16.86 -12.75
N ILE A 27 -9.84 16.98 -11.53
CA ILE A 27 -9.73 18.26 -10.80
C ILE A 27 -8.71 19.18 -11.47
N ASP A 28 -7.56 18.68 -11.92
CA ASP A 28 -6.55 19.49 -12.61
C ASP A 28 -7.02 19.93 -13.99
N GLU A 29 -7.68 19.07 -14.75
CA GLU A 29 -8.35 19.44 -16.01
C GLU A 29 -9.41 20.51 -15.75
N PHE A 30 -10.19 20.35 -14.69
CA PHE A 30 -11.21 21.31 -14.29
C PHE A 30 -10.62 22.66 -13.83
N ARG A 31 -9.53 22.65 -13.04
CA ARG A 31 -8.80 23.86 -12.64
C ARG A 31 -8.19 24.56 -13.85
N LYS A 32 -7.70 23.79 -14.84
CA LYS A 32 -7.24 24.34 -16.13
C LYS A 32 -8.38 24.98 -16.91
N GLU A 33 -9.55 24.35 -16.97
CA GLU A 33 -10.72 24.93 -17.63
C GLU A 33 -11.15 26.24 -16.97
N ILE A 34 -11.20 26.31 -15.63
CA ILE A 34 -11.52 27.55 -14.91
C ILE A 34 -10.46 28.62 -15.12
N ASN A 35 -9.18 28.26 -15.03
CA ASN A 35 -8.12 29.23 -15.25
C ASN A 35 -8.16 29.75 -16.70
N ASN A 36 -8.50 28.90 -17.66
CA ASN A 36 -8.77 29.32 -19.03
C ASN A 36 -10.00 30.24 -19.12
N ILE A 37 -11.11 29.96 -18.43
CA ILE A 37 -12.26 30.88 -18.34
C ILE A 37 -11.80 32.24 -17.78
N ASN A 38 -11.07 32.25 -16.68
CA ASN A 38 -10.59 33.48 -16.06
C ASN A 38 -9.68 34.27 -17.01
N ILE A 39 -8.74 33.61 -17.69
CA ILE A 39 -7.86 34.26 -18.67
C ILE A 39 -8.67 34.81 -19.84
N GLN A 40 -9.58 34.02 -20.40
CA GLN A 40 -10.45 34.46 -21.50
C GLN A 40 -11.36 35.60 -21.06
N MET A 41 -11.84 35.58 -19.81
CA MET A 41 -12.74 36.61 -19.29
C MET A 41 -12.00 37.90 -18.97
N ILE A 42 -10.76 37.82 -18.47
CA ILE A 42 -9.87 38.98 -18.32
C ILE A 42 -9.60 39.60 -19.69
N LYS A 43 -9.27 38.79 -20.70
CA LYS A 43 -9.12 39.26 -22.09
C LYS A 43 -10.40 39.95 -22.57
N PHE A 44 -11.57 39.36 -22.31
CA PHE A 44 -12.88 39.94 -22.63
C PHE A 44 -13.19 41.25 -21.92
N SER A 45 -12.73 41.40 -20.67
CA SER A 45 -12.88 42.62 -19.87
C SER A 45 -12.10 43.76 -20.53
N LEU A 46 -10.87 43.46 -20.98
CA LEU A 46 -9.95 44.38 -21.66
C LEU A 46 -10.37 44.72 -23.11
N PHE A 47 -11.15 43.85 -23.76
CA PHE A 47 -11.69 44.03 -25.12
C PHE A 47 -12.74 45.16 -25.23
N GLY A 48 -12.61 46.25 -24.47
CA GLY A 48 -13.42 47.46 -24.61
C GLY A 48 -12.61 48.76 -24.60
N GLU A 49 -11.30 48.67 -24.34
CA GLU A 49 -10.44 49.84 -24.24
C GLU A 49 -10.07 50.42 -25.62
N THR A 50 -10.21 49.63 -26.69
CA THR A 50 -9.89 50.00 -28.08
C THR A 50 -11.11 50.22 -28.97
N ILE A 51 -12.33 50.34 -28.41
CA ILE A 51 -13.60 50.44 -29.18
C ILE A 51 -13.60 51.59 -30.21
N LEU A 52 -12.80 52.64 -29.98
CA LEU A 52 -12.68 53.79 -30.89
C LEU A 52 -12.09 53.44 -32.27
N GLU A 53 -11.41 52.30 -32.41
CA GLU A 53 -10.72 51.88 -33.65
C GLU A 53 -11.38 50.65 -34.32
N TRP A 54 -12.49 50.17 -33.78
CA TRP A 54 -13.08 48.91 -34.23
C TRP A 54 -13.73 49.01 -35.60
N ASN A 55 -13.53 47.96 -36.40
CA ASN A 55 -14.24 47.71 -37.65
C ASN A 55 -15.21 46.52 -37.50
N ASP A 56 -16.00 46.25 -38.56
CA ASP A 56 -16.95 45.13 -38.58
C ASP A 56 -16.32 43.77 -38.24
N LYS A 57 -15.06 43.53 -38.63
CA LYS A 57 -14.35 42.27 -38.33
C LYS A 57 -13.98 42.15 -36.86
N ASP A 58 -13.74 43.27 -36.18
CA ASP A 58 -13.44 43.27 -34.74
C ASP A 58 -14.69 42.93 -33.92
N ILE A 59 -15.86 43.38 -34.37
CA ILE A 59 -17.16 43.00 -33.79
C ILE A 59 -17.41 41.50 -34.00
N GLU A 60 -17.19 40.98 -35.21
CA GLU A 60 -17.33 39.55 -35.49
C GLU A 60 -16.36 38.70 -34.63
N HIS A 61 -15.12 39.17 -34.45
CA HIS A 61 -14.14 38.50 -33.61
C HIS A 61 -14.60 38.46 -32.15
N TYR A 62 -15.08 39.59 -31.63
CA TYR A 62 -15.63 39.69 -30.28
C TYR A 62 -16.84 38.75 -30.11
N HIS A 63 -17.75 38.71 -31.08
CA HIS A 63 -18.90 37.81 -31.06
C HIS A 63 -18.50 36.33 -31.01
N ALA A 64 -17.55 35.92 -31.85
CA ALA A 64 -17.06 34.55 -31.88
C ALA A 64 -16.44 34.13 -30.54
N GLN A 65 -15.65 35.01 -29.94
CA GLN A 65 -15.02 34.74 -28.66
C GLN A 65 -16.06 34.67 -27.52
N ARG A 66 -17.17 35.43 -27.62
CA ARG A 66 -18.28 35.40 -26.64
C ARG A 66 -19.04 34.08 -26.74
N MET A 67 -19.30 33.60 -27.96
CA MET A 67 -19.96 32.31 -28.20
C MET A 67 -19.13 31.14 -27.65
N ALA A 68 -17.80 31.20 -27.78
CA ALA A 68 -16.91 30.22 -27.18
C ALA A 68 -17.02 30.22 -25.64
N MET A 69 -17.10 31.41 -25.02
CA MET A 69 -17.32 31.56 -23.59
C MET A 69 -18.68 31.00 -23.16
N ASP A 70 -19.73 31.27 -23.91
CA ASP A 70 -21.11 30.85 -23.61
C ASP A 70 -21.23 29.31 -23.61
N SER A 71 -20.65 28.67 -24.63
CA SER A 71 -20.56 27.21 -24.71
C SER A 71 -19.79 26.60 -23.52
N MET A 72 -18.73 27.27 -23.09
CA MET A 72 -17.96 26.85 -21.92
C MET A 72 -18.80 26.98 -20.64
N LEU A 73 -19.42 28.14 -20.39
CA LEU A 73 -20.30 28.38 -19.25
C LEU A 73 -21.47 27.37 -19.17
N CYS A 74 -22.03 26.96 -20.32
CA CYS A 74 -23.09 25.95 -20.38
C CYS A 74 -22.61 24.56 -19.89
N ARG A 75 -21.36 24.17 -20.13
CA ARG A 75 -20.80 22.91 -19.60
C ARG A 75 -20.73 22.93 -18.07
N PHE A 76 -20.46 24.08 -17.47
CA PHE A 76 -20.38 24.24 -16.01
C PHE A 76 -21.75 24.21 -15.33
N LYS A 77 -22.83 24.49 -16.06
CA LYS A 77 -24.22 24.45 -15.55
C LYS A 77 -24.65 23.08 -15.02
N ALA A 78 -24.03 21.99 -15.50
CA ALA A 78 -24.30 20.64 -15.00
C ALA A 78 -23.72 20.37 -13.59
N THR A 79 -22.76 21.17 -13.14
CA THR A 79 -22.00 20.93 -11.91
C THR A 79 -22.23 22.01 -10.84
N TYR A 80 -22.79 23.16 -11.22
CA TYR A 80 -22.93 24.36 -10.38
C TYR A 80 -24.32 25.01 -10.53
N PRO A 81 -24.76 25.84 -9.55
CA PRO A 81 -26.06 26.48 -9.61
C PRO A 81 -26.23 27.33 -10.88
N ALA A 82 -27.28 27.02 -11.64
CA ALA A 82 -27.61 27.63 -12.92
C ALA A 82 -27.77 29.16 -12.86
N GLU A 83 -28.29 29.69 -11.75
CA GLU A 83 -28.70 31.10 -11.63
C GLU A 83 -27.55 32.10 -11.81
N ARG A 84 -26.36 31.83 -11.25
CA ARG A 84 -25.20 32.71 -11.41
C ARG A 84 -24.58 32.62 -12.79
N ILE A 85 -24.56 31.42 -13.37
CA ILE A 85 -24.04 31.20 -14.72
C ILE A 85 -24.93 31.93 -15.72
N ASP A 86 -26.26 31.81 -15.59
CA ASP A 86 -27.22 32.50 -16.46
C ASP A 86 -27.11 34.04 -16.31
N SER A 87 -26.83 34.53 -15.10
CA SER A 87 -26.58 35.97 -14.86
C SER A 87 -25.33 36.48 -15.59
N VAL A 88 -24.22 35.74 -15.53
CA VAL A 88 -22.97 36.09 -16.25
C VAL A 88 -23.19 36.06 -17.78
N ARG A 89 -23.94 35.07 -18.28
CA ARG A 89 -24.28 34.97 -19.72
C ARG A 89 -25.09 36.17 -20.21
N HIS A 90 -26.10 36.58 -19.45
CA HIS A 90 -26.89 37.77 -19.78
C HIS A 90 -26.07 39.06 -19.74
N LEU A 91 -25.14 39.21 -18.78
CA LEU A 91 -24.26 40.37 -18.73
C LEU A 91 -23.29 40.44 -19.92
N LEU A 92 -22.80 39.29 -20.39
CA LEU A 92 -21.95 39.22 -21.59
C LEU A 92 -22.73 39.59 -22.86
N GLU A 93 -23.98 39.14 -22.98
CA GLU A 93 -24.87 39.49 -24.09
C GLU A 93 -25.22 40.99 -24.08
N ASP A 94 -25.55 41.55 -22.91
CA ASP A 94 -25.83 42.98 -22.76
C ASP A 94 -24.60 43.84 -23.10
N LYS A 95 -23.40 43.39 -22.71
CA LYS A 95 -22.13 44.06 -23.03
C LYS A 95 -21.88 44.12 -24.54
N GLU A 96 -22.05 42.99 -25.25
CA GLU A 96 -21.94 42.95 -26.72
C GLU A 96 -22.91 43.93 -27.37
N ARG A 97 -24.17 43.95 -26.91
CA ARG A 97 -25.20 44.85 -27.44
C ARG A 97 -24.82 46.32 -27.27
N GLN A 98 -24.28 46.71 -26.11
CA GLN A 98 -23.81 48.08 -25.86
C GLN A 98 -22.61 48.44 -26.75
N MET A 99 -21.67 47.52 -26.97
CA MET A 99 -20.53 47.74 -27.86
C MET A 99 -20.97 47.96 -29.31
N CYS A 100 -21.89 47.13 -29.82
CA CYS A 100 -22.45 47.33 -31.16
C CYS A 100 -23.16 48.69 -31.30
N GLN A 101 -23.86 49.15 -30.25
CA GLN A 101 -24.48 50.47 -30.24
C GLN A 101 -23.45 51.60 -30.29
N ILE A 102 -22.33 51.48 -29.56
CA ILE A 102 -21.24 52.47 -29.58
C ILE A 102 -20.62 52.56 -30.98
N VAL A 103 -20.30 51.43 -31.61
CA VAL A 103 -19.71 51.41 -32.96
C VAL A 103 -20.67 52.03 -33.99
N GLN A 104 -21.96 51.70 -33.94
CA GLN A 104 -22.96 52.33 -34.82
C GLN A 104 -23.05 53.86 -34.64
N ILE A 105 -22.92 54.35 -33.41
CA ILE A 105 -22.90 55.81 -33.14
C ILE A 105 -21.61 56.45 -33.70
N LEU A 106 -20.47 55.77 -33.57
CA LEU A 106 -19.18 56.25 -34.14
C LEU A 106 -19.22 56.28 -35.67
N GLU A 107 -19.80 55.28 -36.33
CA GLU A 107 -20.01 55.27 -37.79
C GLU A 107 -20.93 56.42 -38.23
N GLN A 108 -22.01 56.66 -37.49
CA GLN A 108 -22.90 57.80 -37.76
C GLN A 108 -22.19 59.15 -37.56
N GLN A 109 -21.29 59.25 -36.58
CA GLN A 109 -20.47 60.43 -36.35
C GLN A 109 -19.51 60.68 -37.53
N GLN A 110 -18.91 59.62 -38.08
CA GLN A 110 -18.05 59.68 -39.26
C GLN A 110 -18.83 60.08 -40.51
N ALA A 111 -20.02 59.51 -40.73
CA ALA A 111 -20.89 59.88 -41.83
C ALA A 111 -21.37 61.34 -41.77
N ILE A 112 -21.58 61.89 -40.56
CA ILE A 112 -21.87 63.32 -40.37
C ILE A 112 -20.63 64.16 -40.67
N ASN A 113 -19.46 63.76 -40.17
CA ASN A 113 -18.20 64.44 -40.46
C ASN A 113 -17.88 64.48 -41.96
N ASP A 114 -18.26 63.44 -42.72
CA ASP A 114 -18.13 63.39 -44.19
C ASP A 114 -19.17 64.23 -44.95
N LYS A 115 -20.31 64.58 -44.33
CA LYS A 115 -21.30 65.50 -44.92
C LYS A 115 -20.84 66.96 -44.84
N ILE A 116 -19.99 67.30 -43.86
CA ILE A 116 -19.43 68.65 -43.68
C ILE A 116 -18.66 69.12 -44.93
N PRO A 117 -17.63 68.40 -45.43
CA PRO A 117 -16.90 68.82 -46.63
C PRO A 117 -17.74 68.77 -47.91
N ARG A 118 -18.87 68.04 -47.93
CA ARG A 118 -19.78 67.98 -49.09
C ARG A 118 -20.78 69.13 -49.16
N GLN A 119 -21.29 69.61 -48.03
CA GLN A 119 -22.33 70.65 -48.00
C GLN A 119 -21.78 72.07 -47.82
N VAL A 120 -20.63 72.23 -47.15
CA VAL A 120 -19.99 73.54 -46.96
C VAL A 120 -19.66 74.24 -48.30
N PRO A 121 -19.12 73.55 -49.33
CA PRO A 121 -18.88 74.16 -50.65
C PRO A 121 -20.17 74.55 -51.38
N VAL A 122 -21.25 73.78 -51.23
CA VAL A 122 -22.56 74.06 -51.86
C VAL A 122 -23.20 75.31 -51.27
N ILE A 123 -23.08 75.51 -49.96
CA ILE A 123 -23.54 76.74 -49.27
C ILE A 123 -22.67 77.93 -49.68
N ALA A 124 -21.35 77.75 -49.81
CA ALA A 124 -20.44 78.77 -50.31
C ALA A 124 -20.73 79.14 -51.78
N GLN A 125 -21.03 78.18 -52.64
CA GLN A 125 -21.35 78.42 -54.06
C GLN A 125 -22.69 79.16 -54.23
N LYS A 126 -23.71 78.83 -53.41
CA LYS A 126 -24.97 79.59 -53.36
C LYS A 126 -24.77 81.02 -52.84
N SER A 127 -23.81 81.23 -51.94
CA SER A 127 -23.44 82.58 -51.47
C SER A 127 -22.84 83.46 -52.57
N VAL A 128 -22.09 82.86 -53.51
CA VAL A 128 -21.49 83.57 -54.66
C VAL A 128 -22.57 83.99 -55.68
N GLN A 129 -23.70 83.27 -55.75
CA GLN A 129 -24.83 83.62 -56.63
C GLN A 129 -25.76 84.70 -56.04
N GLU A 130 -25.72 84.95 -54.72
CA GLU A 130 -26.52 86.01 -54.08
C GLU A 130 -25.76 87.35 -54.09
N GLN A 131 -26.15 88.31 -54.93
CA GLN A 131 -25.60 89.66 -54.85
C GLN A 131 -26.02 90.37 -53.54
N PRO A 132 -25.08 91.02 -52.83
CA PRO A 132 -25.41 91.75 -51.60
C PRO A 132 -26.28 92.98 -51.92
N LYS A 133 -27.51 93.01 -51.42
CA LYS A 133 -28.32 94.25 -51.40
C LYS A 133 -27.66 95.26 -50.46
N LYS A 134 -27.04 96.30 -51.04
CA LYS A 134 -26.42 97.41 -50.29
C LYS A 134 -27.45 98.06 -49.35
N PRO A 135 -27.07 98.40 -48.09
CA PRO A 135 -27.98 99.06 -47.17
C PRO A 135 -28.31 100.47 -47.68
N LYS A 136 -29.60 100.79 -47.87
CA LYS A 136 -30.05 102.15 -48.18
C LYS A 136 -29.95 103.00 -46.90
N ARG A 137 -28.98 103.92 -46.84
CA ARG A 137 -28.98 105.01 -45.85
C ARG A 137 -30.09 106.00 -46.21
N LYS A 138 -31.09 106.18 -45.35
CA LYS A 138 -31.97 107.36 -45.36
C LYS A 138 -31.46 108.36 -44.31
N GLY A 139 -31.20 109.59 -44.73
CA GLY A 139 -30.90 110.72 -43.84
C GLY A 139 -30.33 111.93 -44.59
N PHE A 140 -31.13 112.99 -44.72
CA PHE A 140 -30.67 114.34 -45.05
C PHE A 140 -30.26 115.00 -43.72
N LEU A 141 -29.05 115.57 -43.68
CA LEU A 141 -28.33 116.11 -42.51
C LEU A 141 -27.84 115.09 -41.46
N GLY A 142 -26.56 115.25 -41.11
CA GLY A 142 -25.81 114.38 -40.22
C GLY A 142 -26.27 114.43 -38.75
N ILE A 143 -25.89 113.36 -38.04
CA ILE A 143 -26.10 113.06 -36.62
C ILE A 143 -27.50 112.44 -36.34
N PHE A 144 -27.52 111.13 -36.02
CA PHE A 144 -28.67 110.24 -35.80
C PHE A 144 -29.40 109.66 -37.03
N GLY A 145 -28.69 108.85 -37.83
CA GLY A 145 -29.32 107.82 -38.65
C GLY A 145 -29.17 106.44 -38.00
N LYS A 146 -30.26 105.83 -37.51
CA LYS A 146 -30.27 104.39 -37.16
C LYS A 146 -29.91 103.60 -38.42
N LYS A 147 -28.80 102.86 -38.38
CA LYS A 147 -28.54 101.81 -39.38
C LYS A 147 -29.63 100.77 -39.22
N GLU A 148 -30.56 100.71 -40.17
CA GLU A 148 -31.45 99.56 -40.29
C GLU A 148 -30.56 98.37 -40.64
N GLU A 149 -30.41 97.44 -39.69
CA GLU A 149 -29.58 96.24 -39.88
C GLU A 149 -30.09 95.51 -41.12
N ALA A 150 -29.19 95.29 -42.08
CA ALA A 150 -29.54 94.55 -43.28
C ALA A 150 -30.07 93.17 -42.87
N LYS A 151 -31.31 92.85 -43.29
CA LYS A 151 -31.89 91.51 -43.09
C LYS A 151 -30.88 90.47 -43.58
N PRO A 152 -30.52 89.47 -42.75
CA PRO A 152 -29.49 88.52 -43.13
C PRO A 152 -29.89 87.83 -44.42
N THR A 153 -28.99 87.81 -45.41
CA THR A 153 -29.21 87.13 -46.69
C THR A 153 -29.58 85.66 -46.43
N VAL A 154 -30.38 85.05 -47.32
CA VAL A 154 -30.89 83.68 -47.14
C VAL A 154 -29.72 82.71 -46.91
N THR A 155 -28.57 82.92 -47.56
CA THR A 155 -27.36 82.14 -47.31
C THR A 155 -26.76 82.30 -45.91
N THR A 156 -26.75 83.51 -45.32
CA THR A 156 -26.27 83.72 -43.94
C THR A 156 -27.19 83.04 -42.93
N THR A 157 -28.50 83.04 -43.19
CA THR A 157 -29.48 82.35 -42.34
C THR A 157 -29.35 80.82 -42.48
N MET A 158 -29.14 80.32 -43.70
CA MET A 158 -28.91 78.89 -43.99
C MET A 158 -27.60 78.38 -43.39
N HIS A 159 -26.52 79.16 -43.45
CA HIS A 159 -25.24 78.78 -42.84
C HIS A 159 -25.31 78.77 -41.31
N ARG A 160 -26.00 79.75 -40.70
CA ARG A 160 -26.23 79.77 -39.24
C ARG A 160 -27.12 78.62 -38.79
N SER A 161 -28.19 78.29 -39.51
CA SER A 161 -29.06 77.16 -39.18
C SER A 161 -28.33 75.83 -39.36
N PHE A 162 -27.56 75.67 -40.45
CA PHE A 162 -26.75 74.48 -40.70
C PHE A 162 -25.70 74.26 -39.60
N ASN A 163 -24.92 75.29 -39.26
CA ASN A 163 -23.91 75.20 -38.19
C ASN A 163 -24.56 74.95 -36.81
N ARG A 164 -25.73 75.55 -36.54
CA ARG A 164 -26.47 75.31 -35.29
C ARG A 164 -26.97 73.86 -35.21
N ASN A 165 -27.59 73.36 -36.28
CA ASN A 165 -28.09 71.98 -36.35
C ASN A 165 -26.95 70.97 -36.22
N MET A 166 -25.82 71.20 -36.88
CA MET A 166 -24.65 70.35 -36.75
C MET A 166 -24.08 70.33 -35.33
N ARG A 167 -23.92 71.49 -34.67
CA ARG A 167 -23.42 71.53 -33.29
C ARG A 167 -24.38 70.84 -32.33
N THR A 168 -25.69 70.96 -32.54
CA THR A 168 -26.68 70.23 -31.73
C THR A 168 -26.65 68.73 -32.00
N GLU A 169 -26.45 68.28 -33.24
CA GLU A 169 -26.30 66.86 -33.59
C GLU A 169 -25.01 66.27 -32.99
N GLN A 170 -23.88 66.96 -33.12
CA GLN A 170 -22.61 66.55 -32.50
C GLN A 170 -22.70 66.51 -30.97
N GLN A 171 -23.32 67.52 -30.34
CA GLN A 171 -23.54 67.51 -28.89
C GLN A 171 -24.49 66.38 -28.43
N ALA A 172 -25.53 66.08 -29.21
CA ALA A 172 -26.44 64.98 -28.92
C ALA A 172 -25.75 63.61 -29.06
N GLN A 173 -24.92 63.42 -30.08
CA GLN A 173 -24.13 62.19 -30.27
C GLN A 173 -23.08 62.01 -29.16
N SER A 174 -22.34 63.06 -28.81
CA SER A 174 -21.37 63.02 -27.70
C SER A 174 -22.03 62.67 -26.35
N ARG A 175 -23.21 63.23 -26.07
CA ARG A 175 -23.99 62.85 -24.88
C ARG A 175 -24.44 61.39 -24.90
N ARG A 176 -24.90 60.88 -26.05
CA ARG A 176 -25.27 59.46 -26.20
C ARG A 176 -24.06 58.55 -25.98
N LEU A 177 -22.91 58.91 -26.56
CA LEU A 177 -21.66 58.16 -26.39
C LEU A 177 -21.24 58.08 -24.92
N SER A 178 -21.34 59.20 -24.18
CA SER A 178 -21.06 59.25 -22.74
C SER A 178 -21.98 58.32 -21.94
N VAL A 179 -23.29 58.34 -22.22
CA VAL A 179 -24.26 57.46 -21.53
C VAL A 179 -23.96 55.99 -21.77
N HIS A 180 -23.61 55.61 -23.00
CA HIS A 180 -23.22 54.24 -23.32
C HIS A 180 -21.88 53.85 -22.69
N ALA A 181 -20.91 54.75 -22.63
CA ALA A 181 -19.61 54.52 -21.98
C ALA A 181 -19.76 54.30 -20.47
N ASP A 182 -20.55 55.13 -19.79
CA ASP A 182 -20.83 54.99 -18.36
C ASP A 182 -21.59 53.68 -18.06
N SER A 183 -22.55 53.32 -18.91
CA SER A 183 -23.27 52.04 -18.83
C SER A 183 -22.34 50.84 -18.99
N LEU A 184 -21.41 50.90 -19.95
CA LEU A 184 -20.43 49.85 -20.20
C LEU A 184 -19.48 49.67 -19.01
N ALA A 185 -19.01 50.77 -18.41
CA ALA A 185 -18.15 50.74 -17.23
C ALA A 185 -18.86 50.08 -16.03
N ALA A 186 -20.13 50.45 -15.76
CA ALA A 186 -20.93 49.86 -14.70
C ALA A 186 -21.17 48.35 -14.92
N ARG A 187 -21.42 47.92 -16.16
CA ARG A 187 -21.59 46.51 -16.50
C ARG A 187 -20.31 45.69 -16.37
N ASN A 188 -19.16 46.25 -16.77
CA ASN A 188 -17.86 45.61 -16.57
C ASN A 188 -17.56 45.39 -15.08
N ALA A 189 -17.88 46.37 -14.22
CA ALA A 189 -17.71 46.23 -12.78
C ALA A 189 -18.60 45.12 -12.19
N GLU A 190 -19.87 45.04 -12.59
CA GLU A 190 -20.78 43.99 -12.12
C GLU A 190 -20.38 42.60 -12.64
N LEU A 191 -19.92 42.49 -13.89
CA LEU A 191 -19.41 41.24 -14.45
C LEU A 191 -18.21 40.72 -13.66
N ASN A 192 -17.24 41.58 -13.36
CA ASN A 192 -16.07 41.24 -12.56
C ASN A 192 -16.48 40.79 -11.14
N ARG A 193 -17.48 41.44 -10.53
CA ARG A 193 -18.00 41.07 -9.20
C ARG A 193 -18.65 39.68 -9.22
N GLN A 194 -19.47 39.38 -10.22
CA GLN A 194 -20.11 38.07 -10.35
C GLN A 194 -19.10 36.95 -10.62
N LEU A 195 -18.08 37.23 -11.43
CA LEU A 195 -16.99 36.31 -11.70
C LEU A 195 -16.23 35.95 -10.41
N GLN A 196 -15.80 36.95 -9.65
CA GLN A 196 -15.10 36.71 -8.37
C GLN A 196 -15.96 35.86 -7.42
N GLY A 197 -17.27 36.12 -7.38
CA GLY A 197 -18.19 35.28 -6.62
C GLY A 197 -18.26 33.83 -7.10
N LEU A 198 -18.21 33.59 -8.41
CA LEU A 198 -18.19 32.24 -8.99
C LEU A 198 -16.88 31.51 -8.62
N VAL A 199 -15.74 32.18 -8.74
CA VAL A 199 -14.42 31.62 -8.39
C VAL A 199 -14.39 31.19 -6.92
N VAL A 200 -14.84 32.05 -6.00
CA VAL A 200 -14.88 31.73 -4.57
C VAL A 200 -15.79 30.54 -4.27
N GLN A 201 -16.96 30.44 -4.93
CA GLN A 201 -17.85 29.28 -4.75
C GLN A 201 -17.24 27.99 -5.27
N ILE A 202 -16.53 28.05 -6.39
CA ILE A 202 -15.87 26.88 -6.95
C ILE A 202 -14.72 26.42 -6.05
N ASP A 203 -13.85 27.33 -5.62
CA ASP A 203 -12.73 27.00 -4.72
C ASP A 203 -13.26 26.40 -3.42
N GLY A 204 -14.33 26.96 -2.84
CA GLY A 204 -14.99 26.39 -1.68
C GLY A 204 -15.51 24.97 -1.92
N LYS A 205 -16.22 24.73 -3.03
CA LYS A 205 -16.77 23.41 -3.37
C LYS A 205 -15.65 22.38 -3.60
N VAL A 206 -14.62 22.74 -4.37
CA VAL A 206 -13.46 21.88 -4.63
C VAL A 206 -12.76 21.51 -3.33
N GLN A 207 -12.56 22.48 -2.43
CA GLN A 207 -11.95 22.23 -1.12
C GLN A 207 -12.78 21.24 -0.27
N THR A 208 -14.10 21.41 -0.23
CA THR A 208 -14.98 20.50 0.53
C THR A 208 -15.01 19.08 -0.06
N ASP A 209 -15.02 18.95 -1.38
CA ASP A 209 -15.05 17.64 -2.05
C ASP A 209 -13.73 16.89 -1.88
N LEU A 210 -12.60 17.61 -1.94
CA LEU A 210 -11.28 17.08 -1.61
C LEU A 210 -11.21 16.60 -0.15
N GLN A 211 -11.60 17.44 0.80
CA GLN A 211 -11.59 17.09 2.23
C GLN A 211 -12.48 15.88 2.54
N LYS A 212 -13.65 15.79 1.92
CA LYS A 212 -14.56 14.66 2.08
C LYS A 212 -13.92 13.37 1.58
N ARG A 213 -13.28 13.38 0.41
CA ARG A 213 -12.57 12.21 -0.14
C ARG A 213 -11.34 11.84 0.69
N GLU A 214 -10.59 12.82 1.19
CA GLU A 214 -9.47 12.57 2.11
C GLU A 214 -9.94 11.91 3.41
N ALA A 215 -11.06 12.35 3.97
CA ALA A 215 -11.68 11.72 5.14
C ALA A 215 -12.16 10.29 4.84
N GLU A 216 -12.79 10.06 3.68
CA GLU A 216 -13.18 8.72 3.22
C GLU A 216 -11.96 7.80 3.04
N ILE A 217 -10.87 8.30 2.45
CA ILE A 217 -9.62 7.53 2.28
C ILE A 217 -8.99 7.22 3.64
N THR A 218 -9.01 8.17 4.58
CA THR A 218 -8.45 7.97 5.93
C THR A 218 -9.24 6.92 6.70
N ALA A 219 -10.58 6.97 6.62
CA ALA A 219 -11.45 5.96 7.21
C ALA A 219 -11.27 4.56 6.57
N MET A 220 -11.04 4.50 5.25
CA MET A 220 -10.72 3.24 4.57
C MET A 220 -9.36 2.68 5.00
N ARG A 221 -8.32 3.52 5.12
CA ARG A 221 -6.99 3.10 5.60
C ARG A 221 -7.04 2.47 6.98
N GLU A 222 -7.82 3.04 7.90
CA GLU A 222 -7.93 2.55 9.27
C GLU A 222 -8.49 1.12 9.32
N ARG A 223 -9.56 0.83 8.58
CA ARG A 223 -10.15 -0.52 8.52
C ARG A 223 -9.25 -1.53 7.81
N SER A 224 -8.62 -1.14 6.70
CA SER A 224 -7.71 -2.01 5.96
C SER A 224 -6.45 -2.35 6.77
N PHE A 225 -5.92 -1.40 7.54
CA PHE A 225 -4.71 -1.63 8.33
C PHE A 225 -4.96 -2.66 9.45
N ILE A 226 -6.12 -2.61 10.13
CA ILE A 226 -6.49 -3.59 11.16
C ILE A 226 -6.61 -4.99 10.54
N GLN A 227 -7.25 -5.13 9.37
CA GLN A 227 -7.42 -6.42 8.71
C GLN A 227 -6.08 -7.01 8.22
N ILE A 228 -5.27 -6.21 7.53
CA ILE A 228 -3.97 -6.64 7.00
C ILE A 228 -2.99 -6.93 8.14
N GLY A 229 -2.97 -6.06 9.17
CA GLY A 229 -2.17 -6.26 10.37
C GLY A 229 -2.57 -7.51 11.14
N GLY A 230 -3.88 -7.78 11.28
CA GLY A 230 -4.41 -8.99 11.91
C GLY A 230 -4.02 -10.26 11.16
N LEU A 231 -4.16 -10.27 9.82
CA LEU A 231 -3.77 -11.42 8.99
C LEU A 231 -2.27 -11.69 9.04
N THR A 232 -1.45 -10.63 8.98
CA THR A 232 0.01 -10.72 9.10
C THR A 232 0.42 -11.25 10.48
N GLY A 233 -0.20 -10.73 11.55
CA GLY A 233 0.01 -11.20 12.91
C GLY A 233 -0.38 -12.67 13.10
N PHE A 234 -1.49 -13.11 12.49
CA PHE A 234 -1.91 -14.51 12.52
C PHE A 234 -0.91 -15.43 11.83
N VAL A 235 -0.37 -15.04 10.67
CA VAL A 235 0.68 -15.80 9.97
C VAL A 235 1.94 -15.91 10.83
N ILE A 236 2.39 -14.82 11.45
CA ILE A 236 3.56 -14.82 12.35
C ILE A 236 3.30 -15.74 13.55
N LEU A 237 2.10 -15.68 14.15
CA LEU A 237 1.71 -16.55 15.26
C LEU A 237 1.79 -18.04 14.87
N LEU A 238 1.28 -18.41 13.69
CA LEU A 238 1.36 -19.77 13.19
C LEU A 238 2.80 -20.24 12.97
N LEU A 239 3.67 -19.37 12.46
CA LEU A 239 5.10 -19.67 12.29
C LEU A 239 5.79 -19.92 13.64
N VAL A 240 5.48 -19.11 14.66
CA VAL A 240 6.02 -19.29 16.02
C VAL A 240 5.54 -20.62 16.63
N ILE A 241 4.24 -20.95 16.50
CA ILE A 241 3.69 -22.21 16.99
C ILE A 241 4.34 -23.40 16.26
N SER A 242 4.48 -23.32 14.94
CA SER A 242 5.14 -24.34 14.13
C SER A 242 6.60 -24.55 14.58
N TYR A 243 7.34 -23.46 14.79
CA TYR A 243 8.71 -23.52 15.30
C TYR A 243 8.79 -24.20 16.67
N ILE A 244 7.89 -23.86 17.60
CA ILE A 244 7.84 -24.48 18.93
C ILE A 244 7.57 -25.99 18.84
N ILE A 245 6.62 -26.40 17.99
CA ILE A 245 6.29 -27.83 17.78
C ILE A 245 7.49 -28.58 17.22
N ILE A 246 8.13 -28.04 16.18
CA ILE A 246 9.32 -28.65 15.56
C ILE A 246 10.45 -28.78 16.57
N HIS A 247 10.76 -27.72 17.31
CA HIS A 247 11.83 -27.73 18.30
C HIS A 247 11.56 -28.74 19.43
N ARG A 248 10.32 -28.80 19.91
CA ARG A 248 9.90 -29.77 20.94
C ARG A 248 9.98 -31.21 20.43
N ASN A 249 9.56 -31.46 19.19
CA ASN A 249 9.63 -32.78 18.57
C ASN A 249 11.08 -33.21 18.32
N ALA A 250 11.94 -32.33 17.83
CA ALA A 250 13.36 -32.61 17.66
C ALA A 250 14.03 -32.99 18.98
N ASN A 251 13.74 -32.27 20.06
CA ASN A 251 14.26 -32.60 21.40
C ASN A 251 13.68 -33.90 21.96
N ARG A 252 12.40 -34.23 21.68
CA ARG A 252 11.84 -35.56 22.02
C ARG A 252 12.57 -36.68 21.28
N ILE A 253 12.77 -36.54 19.98
CA ILE A 253 13.46 -37.55 19.16
C ILE A 253 14.90 -37.76 19.65
N LYS A 254 15.62 -36.68 20.00
CA LYS A 254 16.96 -36.78 20.58
C LYS A 254 16.99 -37.61 21.86
N ARG A 255 16.03 -37.39 22.79
CA ARG A 255 15.93 -38.17 24.04
C ARG A 255 15.64 -39.65 23.78
N TYR A 256 14.67 -39.96 22.91
CA TYR A 256 14.38 -41.35 22.56
C TYR A 256 15.58 -42.07 21.93
N LYS A 257 16.38 -41.38 21.10
CA LYS A 257 17.61 -41.95 20.54
C LYS A 257 18.66 -42.25 21.62
N GLN A 258 18.76 -41.42 22.66
CA GLN A 258 19.69 -41.67 23.76
C GLN A 258 19.23 -42.83 24.65
N GLU A 259 17.95 -42.87 25.02
CA GLU A 259 17.39 -43.97 25.83
C GLU A 259 17.51 -45.32 25.12
N THR A 260 17.25 -45.36 23.81
CA THR A 260 17.40 -46.58 23.01
C THR A 260 18.87 -46.99 22.89
N ALA A 261 19.80 -46.04 22.73
CA ALA A 261 21.23 -46.33 22.71
C ALA A 261 21.72 -46.91 24.06
N ASP A 262 21.33 -46.32 25.19
CA ASP A 262 21.68 -46.81 26.53
C ASP A 262 21.10 -48.21 26.78
N LEU A 263 19.86 -48.47 26.34
CA LEU A 263 19.24 -49.79 26.48
C LEU A 263 19.98 -50.86 25.64
N ILE A 264 20.37 -50.53 24.41
CA ILE A 264 21.15 -51.43 23.54
C ILE A 264 22.51 -51.74 24.20
N GLU A 265 23.18 -50.72 24.74
CA GLU A 265 24.47 -50.89 25.43
C GLU A 265 24.33 -51.80 26.66
N ARG A 266 23.30 -51.60 27.48
CA ARG A 266 23.00 -52.48 28.63
C ARG A 266 22.74 -53.92 28.18
N LEU A 267 21.95 -54.12 27.13
CA LEU A 267 21.67 -55.46 26.61
C LEU A 267 22.95 -56.14 26.13
N GLN A 268 23.82 -55.43 25.41
CA GLN A 268 25.12 -55.95 24.98
C GLN A 268 26.02 -56.32 26.18
N GLN A 269 26.04 -55.49 27.22
CA GLN A 269 26.81 -55.77 28.43
C GLN A 269 26.29 -57.02 29.15
N MET A 270 24.97 -57.17 29.26
CA MET A 270 24.35 -58.34 29.87
C MET A 270 24.59 -59.61 29.03
N ALA A 271 24.52 -59.51 27.71
CA ALA A 271 24.85 -60.62 26.81
C ALA A 271 26.31 -61.07 26.99
N LYS A 272 27.27 -60.14 27.01
CA LYS A 272 28.69 -60.45 27.28
C LYS A 272 28.92 -61.10 28.63
N ARG A 273 28.26 -60.61 29.69
CA ARG A 273 28.32 -61.23 31.02
C ARG A 273 27.78 -62.66 31.01
N ASN A 274 26.67 -62.88 30.31
CA ASN A 274 26.08 -64.21 30.20
C ASN A 274 27.00 -65.18 29.43
N GLU A 275 27.59 -64.75 28.31
CA GLU A 275 28.58 -65.53 27.59
C GLU A 275 29.79 -65.91 28.46
N ALA A 276 30.31 -64.97 29.24
CA ALA A 276 31.42 -65.23 30.17
C ALA A 276 31.04 -66.25 31.26
N LEU A 277 29.82 -66.15 31.81
CA LEU A 277 29.29 -67.12 32.79
C LEU A 277 29.12 -68.52 32.18
N ILE A 278 28.59 -68.61 30.96
CA ILE A 278 28.45 -69.88 30.23
C ILE A 278 29.82 -70.50 29.98
N ALA A 279 30.80 -69.70 29.54
CA ALA A 279 32.16 -70.16 29.32
C ALA A 279 32.83 -70.66 30.63
N SER A 280 32.64 -69.93 31.73
CA SER A 280 33.15 -70.33 33.06
C SER A 280 32.53 -71.66 33.52
N ARG A 281 31.20 -71.81 33.42
CA ARG A 281 30.50 -73.06 33.74
C ARG A 281 31.00 -74.23 32.90
N LYS A 282 31.17 -74.02 31.59
CA LYS A 282 31.70 -75.05 30.68
C LYS A 282 33.12 -75.47 31.08
N LYS A 283 33.98 -74.51 31.44
CA LYS A 283 35.34 -74.77 31.92
C LYS A 283 35.33 -75.58 33.22
N ALA A 284 34.50 -75.20 34.20
CA ALA A 284 34.38 -75.92 35.47
C ALA A 284 33.97 -77.39 35.25
N VAL A 285 32.90 -77.64 34.48
CA VAL A 285 32.43 -79.00 34.17
C VAL A 285 33.52 -79.83 33.46
N HIS A 286 34.26 -79.21 32.54
CA HIS A 286 35.34 -79.89 31.85
C HIS A 286 36.47 -80.30 32.81
N THR A 287 36.92 -79.40 33.67
CA THR A 287 37.95 -79.68 34.69
C THR A 287 37.51 -80.81 35.62
N ILE A 288 36.28 -80.75 36.13
CA ILE A 288 35.71 -81.78 37.01
C ILE A 288 35.72 -83.16 36.33
N THR A 289 35.29 -83.22 35.07
CA THR A 289 35.24 -84.48 34.30
C THR A 289 36.65 -85.04 34.12
N HIS A 290 37.65 -84.18 33.89
CA HIS A 290 39.03 -84.60 33.76
C HIS A 290 39.58 -85.18 35.08
N GLU A 291 39.35 -84.50 36.19
CA GLU A 291 39.84 -84.96 37.50
C GLU A 291 39.15 -86.25 37.96
N LEU A 292 37.86 -86.45 37.62
CA LEU A 292 37.13 -87.70 37.92
C LEU A 292 37.61 -88.89 37.08
N ARG A 293 38.10 -88.66 35.86
CA ARG A 293 38.59 -89.72 34.98
C ARG A 293 39.82 -90.43 35.56
N THR A 294 40.71 -89.70 36.24
CA THR A 294 41.95 -90.25 36.81
C THR A 294 41.70 -91.35 37.87
N PRO A 295 40.95 -91.12 38.96
CA PRO A 295 40.65 -92.16 39.94
C PRO A 295 39.76 -93.26 39.36
N LEU A 296 38.84 -92.94 38.43
CA LEU A 296 38.02 -93.96 37.75
C LEU A 296 38.89 -94.93 36.92
N THR A 297 39.89 -94.39 36.23
CA THR A 297 40.85 -95.19 35.45
C THR A 297 41.69 -96.06 36.37
N ALA A 298 42.11 -95.54 37.53
CA ALA A 298 42.84 -96.32 38.54
C ALA A 298 41.98 -97.47 39.08
N ILE A 299 40.72 -97.21 39.48
CA ILE A 299 39.78 -98.24 39.96
C ILE A 299 39.58 -99.33 38.91
N THR A 300 39.32 -98.94 37.66
CA THR A 300 39.07 -99.87 36.54
C THR A 300 40.32 -100.69 36.22
N GLY A 301 41.51 -100.06 36.27
CA GLY A 301 42.80 -100.71 36.05
C GLY A 301 43.09 -101.77 37.11
N TYR A 302 43.01 -101.41 38.40
CA TYR A 302 43.26 -102.37 39.50
C TYR A 302 42.21 -103.48 39.56
N ALA A 303 40.93 -103.18 39.28
CA ALA A 303 39.88 -104.21 39.17
C ALA A 303 40.14 -105.16 37.99
N GLY A 304 40.64 -104.64 36.86
CA GLY A 304 41.06 -105.46 35.71
C GLY A 304 42.26 -106.36 36.03
N LEU A 305 43.24 -105.86 36.77
CA LEU A 305 44.38 -106.65 37.24
C LEU A 305 43.95 -107.77 38.21
N MET A 306 43.04 -107.47 39.15
CA MET A 306 42.46 -108.49 40.05
C MET A 306 41.71 -109.59 39.29
N ARG A 307 41.04 -109.25 38.18
CA ARG A 307 40.33 -110.24 37.35
C ARG A 307 41.30 -111.15 36.57
N LYS A 308 42.52 -110.68 36.28
CA LYS A 308 43.51 -111.38 35.45
C LYS A 308 44.52 -112.19 36.26
N ASP A 309 44.91 -111.71 37.44
CA ASP A 309 45.86 -112.38 38.35
C ASP A 309 45.12 -112.97 39.58
N CYS A 310 45.03 -114.30 39.67
CA CYS A 310 44.51 -115.01 40.85
C CYS A 310 45.55 -115.17 41.98
N ASN A 311 46.49 -114.22 42.11
CA ASN A 311 47.56 -114.29 43.09
C ASN A 311 47.12 -113.59 44.39
N THR A 312 46.76 -114.39 45.40
CA THR A 312 46.20 -113.94 46.69
C THR A 312 47.07 -112.92 47.42
N ASP A 313 48.39 -112.94 47.21
CA ASP A 313 49.34 -112.03 47.87
C ASP A 313 49.24 -110.57 47.35
N LYS A 314 48.91 -110.38 46.07
CA LYS A 314 48.79 -109.03 45.45
C LYS A 314 47.37 -108.47 45.49
N THR A 315 46.37 -109.34 45.65
CA THR A 315 44.95 -108.97 45.73
C THR A 315 44.68 -107.95 46.83
N GLY A 316 45.29 -108.09 48.01
CA GLY A 316 45.12 -107.12 49.11
C GLY A 316 45.60 -105.71 48.75
N THR A 317 46.70 -105.60 48.00
CA THR A 317 47.24 -104.31 47.55
C THR A 317 46.34 -103.68 46.48
N TYR A 318 45.78 -104.47 45.56
CA TYR A 318 44.85 -103.96 44.56
C TYR A 318 43.53 -103.47 45.18
N ILE A 319 42.98 -104.20 46.17
CA ILE A 319 41.79 -103.77 46.91
C ILE A 319 42.06 -102.45 47.64
N ARG A 320 43.21 -102.33 48.32
CA ARG A 320 43.60 -101.08 48.99
C ARG A 320 43.69 -99.91 48.00
N ASN A 321 44.32 -100.09 46.84
CA ASN A 321 44.45 -99.04 45.84
C ASN A 321 43.09 -98.63 45.21
N ILE A 322 42.16 -99.58 45.06
CA ILE A 322 40.77 -99.30 44.65
C ILE A 322 40.05 -98.48 45.72
N GLN A 323 40.19 -98.87 46.99
CA GLN A 323 39.60 -98.13 48.12
C GLN A 323 40.15 -96.70 48.19
N GLU A 324 41.47 -96.52 48.17
CA GLU A 324 42.10 -95.20 48.17
C GLU A 324 41.67 -94.34 46.98
N SER A 325 41.57 -94.93 45.77
CA SER A 325 41.11 -94.20 44.58
C SER A 325 39.62 -93.82 44.66
N SER A 326 38.80 -94.68 45.27
CA SER A 326 37.37 -94.42 45.52
C SER A 326 37.17 -93.34 46.58
N ASP A 327 38.00 -93.35 47.63
CA ASP A 327 37.99 -92.35 48.69
C ASP A 327 38.43 -90.98 48.17
N ARG A 328 39.48 -90.92 47.33
CA ARG A 328 39.88 -89.69 46.63
C ARG A 328 38.78 -89.15 45.72
N MET A 329 38.08 -90.03 44.98
CA MET A 329 36.94 -89.62 44.14
C MET A 329 35.79 -89.07 44.99
N ARG A 330 35.51 -89.68 46.14
CA ARG A 330 34.48 -89.24 47.08
C ARG A 330 34.82 -87.86 47.67
N GLU A 331 36.07 -87.66 48.08
CA GLU A 331 36.55 -86.37 48.57
C GLU A 331 36.40 -85.27 47.51
N MET A 332 36.79 -85.55 46.28
CA MET A 332 36.67 -84.60 45.18
C MET A 332 35.21 -84.26 44.84
N LEU A 333 34.31 -85.25 44.88
CA LEU A 333 32.87 -85.03 44.71
C LEU A 333 32.28 -84.20 45.85
N ASN A 334 32.74 -84.41 47.09
CA ASN A 334 32.34 -83.59 48.24
C ASN A 334 32.83 -82.14 48.10
N THR A 335 34.09 -81.93 47.68
CA THR A 335 34.63 -80.60 47.40
C THR A 335 33.84 -79.89 46.32
N LEU A 336 33.43 -80.60 45.27
CA LEU A 336 32.56 -80.04 44.23
C LEU A 336 31.16 -79.69 44.76
N LEU A 337 30.56 -80.55 45.57
CA LEU A 337 29.25 -80.28 46.17
C LEU A 337 29.32 -79.04 47.07
N ASN A 338 30.40 -78.90 47.85
CA ASN A 338 30.66 -77.72 48.68
C ASN A 338 30.82 -76.46 47.82
N PHE A 339 31.55 -76.53 46.70
CA PHE A 339 31.65 -75.42 45.74
C PHE A 339 30.27 -74.98 45.23
N PHE A 340 29.39 -75.91 44.82
CA PHE A 340 28.04 -75.53 44.38
C PHE A 340 27.16 -75.00 45.52
N ARG A 341 27.35 -75.45 46.76
CA ARG A 341 26.64 -74.91 47.93
C ARG A 341 27.06 -73.47 48.21
N LEU A 342 28.36 -73.18 48.09
CA LEU A 342 28.94 -71.84 48.17
C LEU A 342 28.46 -70.93 47.01
N ASP A 343 28.53 -71.40 45.76
CA ASP A 343 28.14 -70.63 44.56
C ASP A 343 26.64 -70.28 44.53
N ASN A 344 25.79 -71.17 45.05
CA ASN A 344 24.36 -70.90 45.18
C ASN A 344 23.99 -70.08 46.44
N GLY A 345 24.97 -69.65 47.24
CA GLY A 345 24.74 -68.89 48.46
C GLY A 345 23.94 -69.65 49.53
N LYS A 346 23.96 -70.99 49.50
CA LYS A 346 23.21 -71.85 50.42
C LYS A 346 24.00 -72.21 51.69
N GLU A 347 25.27 -71.81 51.78
CA GLU A 347 26.03 -71.90 53.02
C GLU A 347 25.73 -70.68 53.91
N GLN A 348 25.24 -70.95 55.12
CA GLN A 348 25.10 -69.92 56.16
C GLN A 348 26.33 -69.96 57.07
N PRO A 349 27.04 -68.84 57.27
CA PRO A 349 28.15 -68.80 58.21
C PRO A 349 27.65 -69.03 59.63
N ASN A 350 28.22 -70.01 60.32
CA ASN A 350 27.97 -70.23 61.75
C ASN A 350 28.92 -69.36 62.58
N PHE A 351 28.42 -68.22 63.03
CA PHE A 351 29.20 -67.30 63.88
C PHE A 351 29.30 -67.87 65.30
N SER A 352 30.52 -68.18 65.72
CA SER A 352 30.84 -68.61 67.09
C SER A 352 32.09 -67.91 67.60
N ALA A 353 32.18 -67.67 68.91
CA ALA A 353 33.36 -67.07 69.52
C ALA A 353 34.53 -68.04 69.42
N CYS A 354 35.57 -67.68 68.68
CA CYS A 354 36.76 -68.49 68.49
C CYS A 354 38.02 -67.76 68.96
N ARG A 355 38.94 -68.50 69.58
CA ARG A 355 40.21 -67.97 70.07
C ARG A 355 41.26 -68.12 68.97
N ILE A 356 41.75 -66.99 68.44
CA ILE A 356 42.71 -66.98 67.31
C ILE A 356 43.94 -67.85 67.59
N SER A 357 44.46 -67.84 68.82
CA SER A 357 45.62 -68.66 69.19
C SER A 357 45.39 -70.17 69.03
N ALA A 358 44.14 -70.63 69.15
CA ALA A 358 43.79 -72.03 68.95
C ALA A 358 43.80 -72.40 67.47
N ILE A 359 43.23 -71.54 66.61
CA ILE A 359 43.25 -71.73 65.16
C ILE A 359 44.69 -71.76 64.62
N THR A 360 45.53 -70.81 65.05
CA THR A 360 46.93 -70.75 64.59
C THR A 360 47.71 -71.98 65.01
N HIS A 361 47.47 -72.50 66.22
CA HIS A 361 48.13 -73.72 66.69
C HIS A 361 47.64 -74.97 65.95
N THR A 362 46.34 -75.08 65.65
CA THR A 362 45.79 -76.16 64.83
C THR A 362 46.41 -76.16 63.42
N LEU A 363 46.48 -74.99 62.77
CA LEU A 363 47.08 -74.86 61.44
C LEU A 363 48.58 -75.18 61.44
N GLU A 364 49.32 -74.72 62.45
CA GLU A 364 50.75 -75.04 62.60
C GLU A 364 50.97 -76.54 62.77
N THR A 365 50.09 -77.23 63.50
CA THR A 365 50.17 -78.68 63.72
C THR A 365 49.80 -79.47 62.46
N GLU A 366 48.79 -79.06 61.69
CA GLU A 366 48.37 -79.76 60.47
C GLU A 366 49.32 -79.56 59.29
N PHE A 367 49.95 -78.40 59.17
CA PHE A 367 50.81 -78.05 58.04
C PHE A 367 52.32 -78.13 58.35
N MET A 368 52.68 -78.66 59.52
CA MET A 368 54.06 -79.01 59.81
C MET A 368 54.51 -80.13 58.86
N PRO A 369 55.60 -79.94 58.09
CA PRO A 369 56.14 -81.00 57.26
C PRO A 369 56.61 -82.14 58.15
N ILE A 370 56.23 -83.38 57.79
CA ILE A 370 56.68 -84.61 58.47
C ILE A 370 58.19 -84.78 58.29
#